data_AF-A0A6J6SHT7-F1
#
_entry.id   AF-A0A6J6SHT7-F1
#
_cell.length_a   1.000
_cell.length_b   1.000
_cell.length_c   1.000
_cell.angle_alpha   90.00
_cell.angle_beta   90.00
_cell.angle_gamma   90.00
#
_symmetry.space_group_name_H-M   'P 1'
#
loop_
_entity.id
_entity.type
_entity.pdbx_description
1 polymer ?
#
loop_
_entity_poly.entity_id
_entity_poly.type
_entity_poly.pdbx_seq_one_letter_code
_entity_poly.pdbx_strand_id
1 'polypeptide(L)'
;MKPFVSIVVVCYNMKRELPRTLYSMSPAFQRGVNKEDYEVILVDNGSKEPPTAEDFAYLNMNLSVYSMQNPTHSPVPAINFGINKSIGQFVGVCIDGARLLSPGLVAQARDGLIIYPRGVVAARGRYLGVKFQRDAMIDGYNAEQEDALLSQCEWKVDGYRLFDISVFDESCGPTWITPMAESNALFMSRTLWQQLGGFDSRFTSRGGGLVNLDTWSRAVLLPDVTVVSLMGEATFHQIHGGVATNGTHETIKEFFEEYQTIRGAEFKIPDVSYSLFGKFNHKVRGSELHPKTTRVVTKKQPLQVFRRLWSRTLGKLLPPFIRRSLRTTTDIVSAFFSLRPFGEIRKLRTERHHAQIIDGSPLFDASWYAATYPDVVAAGYQPSIHYVRYGFTQRRQPSPYFDAVWYCDAYEDVIANGENPLLHYIHFGEAEGRRMRSVPQATILQSMHDDQFSSENLEVIRNSSLFDPMWYLKRYPDIAQGGTDPAEHFLNYGASERRDPSLHFDTAKYLQIHSDVKLTGMNPVIHYEKYGRNNEKVIRNSNLFEPQWYLMNYPDVAQSGADPAEHFSIFGSSERRNPGPDFDTARYLQLHPDVKQTGLNPLVHYELHGRQEGRSIAAVASD
;
A
#
# COMPACT_ATOMS: atom_id res chain seq x y z
N MET A 1 24.81 -34.99 16.54
CA MET A 1 25.15 -33.98 15.52
C MET A 1 24.84 -32.60 16.08
N LYS A 2 25.59 -31.56 15.71
CA LYS A 2 25.21 -30.18 16.06
C LYS A 2 24.02 -29.77 15.18
N PRO A 3 23.05 -28.98 15.70
CA PRO A 3 21.96 -28.48 14.88
C PRO A 3 22.51 -27.60 13.76
N PHE A 4 21.80 -27.50 12.65
CA PHE A 4 22.19 -26.66 11.53
C PHE A 4 21.89 -25.18 11.83
N VAL A 5 20.72 -24.90 12.41
CA VAL A 5 20.27 -23.56 12.78
C VAL A 5 20.01 -23.49 14.29
N SER A 6 20.49 -22.45 14.96
CA SER A 6 20.01 -22.04 16.29
C SER A 6 19.07 -20.86 16.17
N ILE A 7 17.89 -20.92 16.77
CA ILE A 7 16.93 -19.82 16.77
C ILE A 7 16.91 -19.21 18.17
N VAL A 8 17.28 -17.94 18.29
CA VAL A 8 17.27 -17.18 19.54
C VAL A 8 15.98 -16.38 19.65
N VAL A 9 15.31 -16.51 20.79
CA VAL A 9 14.07 -15.78 21.12
C VAL A 9 14.21 -15.18 22.50
N VAL A 10 13.84 -13.92 22.66
CA VAL A 10 13.83 -13.26 23.99
C VAL A 10 12.39 -13.03 24.44
N CYS A 11 12.10 -13.33 25.71
CA CYS A 11 10.78 -13.10 26.30
C CYS A 11 10.85 -12.20 27.54
N TYR A 12 9.75 -11.49 27.80
CA TYR A 12 9.52 -10.73 29.03
C TYR A 12 8.02 -10.58 29.30
N ASN A 13 7.52 -11.21 30.37
CA ASN A 13 6.11 -11.19 30.79
C ASN A 13 5.11 -11.61 29.71
N MET A 14 5.43 -12.63 28.92
CA MET A 14 4.64 -13.09 27.77
C MET A 14 3.91 -14.42 28.04
N LYS A 15 3.29 -14.57 29.21
CA LYS A 15 2.64 -15.83 29.60
C LYS A 15 1.55 -16.28 28.60
N ARG A 16 0.90 -15.33 27.92
CA ARG A 16 -0.15 -15.59 26.91
C ARG A 16 0.44 -15.89 25.53
N GLU A 17 1.42 -15.12 25.09
CA GLU A 17 1.94 -15.11 23.71
C GLU A 17 2.98 -16.21 23.50
N LEU A 18 3.84 -16.45 24.49
CA LEU A 18 4.99 -17.35 24.40
C LEU A 18 4.63 -18.80 24.04
N PRO A 19 3.56 -19.42 24.59
CA PRO A 19 3.16 -20.76 24.17
C PRO A 19 2.85 -20.87 22.67
N ARG A 20 2.29 -19.82 22.06
CA ARG A 20 1.98 -19.81 20.61
C ARG A 20 3.22 -19.56 19.78
N THR A 21 4.09 -18.65 20.22
CA THR A 21 5.42 -18.43 19.63
C THR A 21 6.17 -19.75 19.53
N LEU A 22 6.35 -20.47 20.65
CA LEU A 22 7.10 -21.72 20.67
C LEU A 22 6.40 -22.84 19.91
N TYR A 23 5.06 -22.91 19.94
CA TYR A 23 4.32 -23.86 19.10
C TYR A 23 4.59 -23.64 17.61
N SER A 24 4.62 -22.38 17.14
CA SER A 24 4.94 -22.07 15.74
C SER A 24 6.39 -22.42 15.36
N MET A 25 7.28 -22.56 16.34
CA MET A 25 8.67 -23.00 16.16
C MET A 25 8.84 -24.51 16.35
N SER A 26 7.79 -25.26 16.72
CA SER A 26 7.89 -26.68 17.02
C SER A 26 8.03 -27.54 15.75
N PRO A 27 8.64 -28.74 15.85
CA PRO A 27 8.72 -29.68 14.73
C PRO A 27 7.35 -30.12 14.19
N ALA A 28 6.29 -30.00 15.00
CA ALA A 28 4.93 -30.31 14.57
C ALA A 28 4.33 -29.22 13.66
N PHE A 29 4.86 -27.99 13.72
CA PHE A 29 4.36 -26.86 12.95
C PHE A 29 5.26 -26.52 11.76
N GLN A 30 6.58 -26.54 11.96
CA GLN A 30 7.55 -26.28 10.90
C GLN A 30 7.58 -27.43 9.89
N ARG A 31 7.65 -27.10 8.60
CA ARG A 31 7.64 -28.03 7.45
C ARG A 31 9.00 -28.04 6.79
N GLY A 32 9.46 -29.22 6.36
CA GLY A 32 10.74 -29.37 5.62
C GLY A 32 12.01 -29.37 6.49
N VAL A 33 11.83 -29.45 7.81
CA VAL A 33 12.89 -29.60 8.81
C VAL A 33 12.48 -30.64 9.85
N ASN A 34 13.46 -31.36 10.38
CA ASN A 34 13.30 -32.28 11.50
C ASN A 34 13.74 -31.63 12.81
N LYS A 35 13.38 -32.24 13.95
CA LYS A 35 13.78 -31.77 15.28
C LYS A 35 15.29 -31.61 15.40
N GLU A 36 16.07 -32.50 14.80
CA GLU A 36 17.53 -32.52 14.86
C GLU A 36 18.20 -31.43 14.02
N ASP A 37 17.47 -30.82 13.07
CA ASP A 37 18.01 -29.80 12.17
C ASP A 37 18.21 -28.46 12.86
N TYR A 38 17.51 -28.20 13.97
CA TYR A 38 17.57 -26.92 14.65
C TYR A 38 17.36 -27.02 16.17
N GLU A 39 17.77 -25.97 16.87
CA GLU A 39 17.48 -25.74 18.28
C GLU A 39 16.80 -24.39 18.48
N VAL A 40 16.05 -24.26 19.57
CA VAL A 40 15.47 -22.99 20.02
C VAL A 40 16.08 -22.62 21.36
N ILE A 41 16.60 -21.41 21.45
CA ILE A 41 17.18 -20.83 22.65
C ILE A 41 16.27 -19.71 23.11
N LEU A 42 15.52 -19.97 24.17
CA LEU A 42 14.67 -19.00 24.83
C LEU A 42 15.44 -18.32 25.95
N VAL A 43 15.54 -16.99 25.89
CA VAL A 43 16.17 -16.19 26.94
C VAL A 43 15.13 -15.29 27.59
N ASP A 44 14.81 -15.57 28.85
CA ASP A 44 13.97 -14.73 29.67
C ASP A 44 14.75 -13.51 30.20
N ASN A 45 14.24 -12.32 29.89
CA ASN A 45 14.82 -11.05 30.32
C ASN A 45 14.15 -10.51 31.59
N GLY A 46 13.94 -11.37 32.59
CA GLY A 46 13.45 -10.99 33.91
C GLY A 46 11.92 -10.95 34.02
N SER A 47 11.22 -11.95 33.49
CA SER A 47 9.77 -12.08 33.69
C SER A 47 9.43 -12.25 35.18
N LYS A 48 8.24 -11.79 35.58
CA LYS A 48 7.70 -12.01 36.93
C LYS A 48 7.53 -13.50 37.23
N GLU A 49 7.11 -14.26 36.22
CA GLU A 49 7.01 -15.71 36.23
C GLU A 49 7.90 -16.24 35.09
N PRO A 50 9.18 -16.54 35.34
CA PRO A 50 10.09 -17.02 34.32
C PRO A 50 9.64 -18.39 33.77
N PRO A 51 9.67 -18.60 32.45
CA PRO A 51 9.39 -19.90 31.86
C PRO A 51 10.50 -20.92 32.18
N THR A 52 10.12 -22.19 32.20
CA THR A 52 11.03 -23.34 32.31
C THR A 52 10.93 -24.22 31.06
N ALA A 53 11.90 -25.12 30.86
CA ALA A 53 11.84 -26.06 29.74
C ALA A 53 10.66 -27.05 29.88
N GLU A 54 10.37 -27.49 31.11
CA GLU A 54 9.26 -28.38 31.45
C GLU A 54 7.90 -27.82 31.03
N ASP A 55 7.69 -26.50 31.13
CA ASP A 55 6.44 -25.85 30.71
C ASP A 55 6.08 -26.11 29.24
N PHE A 56 7.09 -26.44 28.42
CA PHE A 56 6.96 -26.64 26.98
C PHE A 56 7.38 -28.03 26.51
N ALA A 57 7.57 -28.99 27.42
CA ALA A 57 7.99 -30.35 27.08
C ALA A 57 7.04 -31.02 26.06
N TYR A 58 5.75 -30.68 26.09
CA TYR A 58 4.74 -31.18 25.16
C TYR A 58 4.98 -30.79 23.68
N LEU A 59 5.80 -29.77 23.41
CA LEU A 59 6.14 -29.35 22.05
C LEU A 59 7.16 -30.26 21.37
N ASN A 60 7.82 -31.15 22.13
CA ASN A 60 8.84 -32.09 21.64
C ASN A 60 9.93 -31.42 20.76
N MET A 61 10.37 -30.23 21.13
CA MET A 61 11.43 -29.48 20.44
C MET A 61 12.76 -29.52 21.21
N ASN A 62 13.86 -29.23 20.51
CA ASN A 62 15.16 -28.98 21.14
C ASN A 62 15.17 -27.57 21.73
N LEU A 63 14.59 -27.41 22.92
CA LEU A 63 14.45 -26.14 23.61
C LEU A 63 15.45 -26.02 24.77
N SER A 64 16.24 -24.97 24.75
CA SER A 64 17.02 -24.52 25.91
C SER A 64 16.42 -23.23 26.46
N VAL A 65 16.14 -23.19 27.75
CA VAL A 65 15.58 -22.01 28.42
C VAL A 65 16.61 -21.44 29.40
N TYR A 66 16.85 -20.14 29.31
CA TYR A 66 17.75 -19.40 30.18
C TYR A 66 17.05 -18.19 30.78
N SER A 67 17.36 -17.87 32.03
CA SER A 67 16.91 -16.63 32.67
C SER A 67 18.11 -15.72 32.94
N MET A 68 18.00 -14.46 32.57
CA MET A 68 19.04 -13.46 32.79
C MET A 68 19.20 -13.21 34.30
N GLN A 69 20.43 -13.34 34.81
CA GLN A 69 20.74 -13.02 36.21
C GLN A 69 20.62 -11.52 36.50
N ASN A 70 21.02 -10.69 35.53
CA ASN A 70 20.96 -9.23 35.60
C ASN A 70 20.13 -8.72 34.41
N PRO A 71 18.79 -8.82 34.46
CA PRO A 71 17.93 -8.37 33.36
C PRO A 71 17.98 -6.85 33.21
N THR A 72 17.86 -6.39 31.97
CA THR A 72 17.90 -4.95 31.63
C THR A 72 16.61 -4.53 30.93
N HIS A 73 16.30 -3.23 30.95
CA HIS A 73 15.14 -2.69 30.23
C HIS A 73 15.27 -2.81 28.70
N SER A 74 16.50 -2.80 28.18
CA SER A 74 16.82 -3.18 26.80
C SER A 74 16.92 -4.71 26.69
N PRO A 75 16.40 -5.34 25.63
CA PRO A 75 16.55 -6.77 25.40
C PRO A 75 17.94 -7.15 24.87
N VAL A 76 18.78 -6.17 24.50
CA VAL A 76 20.07 -6.41 23.82
C VAL A 76 21.00 -7.38 24.57
N PRO A 77 21.21 -7.27 25.89
CA PRO A 77 22.05 -8.23 26.61
C PRO A 77 21.51 -9.65 26.55
N ALA A 78 20.19 -9.83 26.63
CA ALA A 78 19.54 -11.15 26.53
C ALA A 78 19.66 -11.73 25.12
N ILE A 79 19.49 -10.90 24.08
CA ILE A 79 19.67 -11.31 22.68
C ILE A 79 21.12 -11.79 22.45
N ASN A 80 22.10 -10.98 22.84
CA ASN A 80 23.52 -11.32 22.68
C ASN A 80 23.93 -12.54 23.50
N PHE A 81 23.35 -12.70 24.71
CA PHE A 81 23.53 -13.93 25.49
C PHE A 81 23.03 -15.16 24.74
N GLY A 82 21.83 -15.10 24.14
CA GLY A 82 21.29 -16.18 23.32
C GLY A 82 22.13 -16.49 22.09
N ILE A 83 22.61 -15.46 21.37
CA ILE A 83 23.54 -15.62 20.24
C ILE A 83 24.81 -16.35 20.70
N ASN A 84 25.38 -15.98 21.85
CA ASN A 84 26.57 -16.63 22.39
C ASN A 84 26.33 -18.08 22.86
N LYS A 85 25.11 -18.41 23.28
CA LYS A 85 24.72 -19.78 23.67
C LYS A 85 24.43 -20.70 22.49
N SER A 86 24.11 -20.15 21.32
CA SER A 86 23.89 -20.93 20.10
C SER A 86 25.01 -21.92 19.84
N ILE A 87 24.69 -23.13 19.35
CA ILE A 87 25.68 -24.12 18.90
C ILE A 87 25.57 -24.48 17.42
N GLY A 88 24.54 -23.98 16.73
CA GLY A 88 24.29 -24.18 15.32
C GLY A 88 25.30 -23.48 14.41
N GLN A 89 25.40 -23.97 13.17
CA GLN A 89 26.25 -23.39 12.14
C GLN A 89 25.77 -21.98 11.77
N PHE A 90 24.45 -21.84 11.68
CA PHE A 90 23.75 -20.57 11.45
C PHE A 90 22.94 -20.18 12.67
N VAL A 91 22.77 -18.88 12.86
CA VAL A 91 22.03 -18.33 13.99
C VAL A 91 20.95 -17.40 13.45
N GLY A 92 19.71 -17.74 13.77
CA GLY A 92 18.53 -16.89 13.60
C GLY A 92 18.21 -16.16 14.88
N VAL A 93 17.87 -14.88 14.79
CA VAL A 93 17.32 -14.12 15.92
C VAL A 93 15.90 -13.72 15.56
N CYS A 94 14.94 -14.21 16.34
CA CYS A 94 13.55 -13.77 16.28
C CYS A 94 13.38 -12.61 17.26
N ILE A 95 13.32 -11.41 16.71
CA ILE A 95 13.33 -10.14 17.44
C ILE A 95 11.90 -9.77 17.77
N ASP A 96 11.66 -9.43 19.04
CA ASP A 96 10.36 -9.49 19.70
C ASP A 96 9.82 -10.93 19.78
N GLY A 97 9.88 -11.53 20.98
CA GLY A 97 9.42 -12.89 21.19
C GLY A 97 7.92 -13.09 20.95
N ALA A 98 7.12 -12.03 20.91
CA ALA A 98 5.67 -12.12 20.69
C ALA A 98 5.32 -12.30 19.20
N ARG A 99 6.07 -13.15 18.48
CA ARG A 99 5.92 -13.39 17.05
C ARG A 99 5.67 -14.87 16.76
N LEU A 100 4.67 -15.18 15.94
CA LEU A 100 4.50 -16.51 15.34
C LEU A 100 5.31 -16.60 14.04
N LEU A 101 5.87 -17.77 13.73
CA LEU A 101 6.53 -18.03 12.45
C LEU A 101 5.57 -18.72 11.49
N SER A 102 5.70 -18.49 10.18
CA SER A 102 5.02 -19.29 9.17
C SER A 102 5.64 -20.70 9.05
N PRO A 103 4.90 -21.70 8.51
CA PRO A 103 5.32 -23.10 8.57
C PRO A 103 6.60 -23.43 7.82
N GLY A 104 6.98 -22.70 6.75
CA GLY A 104 8.18 -23.01 5.97
C GLY A 104 9.40 -22.19 6.35
N LEU A 105 9.28 -21.29 7.34
CA LEU A 105 10.28 -20.26 7.59
C LEU A 105 11.65 -20.83 7.94
N VAL A 106 11.72 -21.83 8.83
CA VAL A 106 13.01 -22.40 9.26
C VAL A 106 13.69 -23.16 8.11
N ALA A 107 12.93 -23.92 7.33
CA ALA A 107 13.45 -24.64 6.17
C ALA A 107 13.96 -23.68 5.09
N GLN A 108 13.20 -22.64 4.76
CA GLN A 108 13.61 -21.67 3.75
C GLN A 108 14.79 -20.82 4.23
N ALA A 109 14.86 -20.47 5.52
CA ALA A 109 16.02 -19.80 6.08
C ALA A 109 17.29 -20.68 5.96
N ARG A 110 17.18 -21.96 6.32
CA ARG A 110 18.25 -22.97 6.15
C ARG A 110 18.71 -23.04 4.70
N ASP A 111 17.78 -23.21 3.76
CA ASP A 111 18.09 -23.41 2.35
C ASP A 111 18.71 -22.15 1.73
N GLY A 112 18.20 -20.96 2.09
CA GLY A 112 18.80 -19.68 1.70
C GLY A 112 20.24 -19.54 2.20
N LEU A 113 20.53 -19.95 3.42
CA LEU A 113 21.88 -19.93 3.99
C LEU A 113 22.83 -20.97 3.40
N ILE A 114 22.30 -22.10 2.91
CA ILE A 114 23.09 -23.10 2.16
C ILE A 114 23.50 -22.55 0.80
N ILE A 115 22.55 -21.93 0.09
CA ILE A 115 22.79 -21.36 -1.25
C ILE A 115 23.70 -20.14 -1.16
N TYR A 116 23.54 -19.32 -0.13
CA TYR A 116 24.31 -18.12 0.11
C TYR A 116 25.07 -18.24 1.45
N PRO A 117 26.31 -18.78 1.45
CA PRO A 117 27.09 -18.98 2.68
C PRO A 117 27.41 -17.69 3.45
N ARG A 118 27.48 -16.55 2.75
CA ARG A 118 27.52 -15.19 3.31
C ARG A 118 26.18 -14.45 3.15
N GLY A 119 25.08 -15.20 3.26
CA GLY A 119 23.74 -14.68 3.19
C GLY A 119 23.29 -14.01 4.49
N VAL A 120 22.62 -12.87 4.34
CA VAL A 120 21.80 -12.25 5.38
C VAL A 120 20.36 -12.54 5.00
N VAL A 121 19.79 -13.60 5.60
CA VAL A 121 18.48 -14.12 5.24
C VAL A 121 17.42 -13.59 6.21
N ALA A 122 16.35 -13.01 5.68
CA ALA A 122 15.33 -12.36 6.49
C ALA A 122 13.90 -12.66 6.03
N ALA A 123 13.00 -12.83 6.99
CA ALA A 123 11.55 -12.87 6.75
C ALA A 123 10.89 -11.55 7.16
N ARG A 124 9.84 -11.14 6.43
CA ARG A 124 9.09 -9.91 6.71
C ARG A 124 8.22 -10.07 7.96
N GLY A 125 8.11 -9.00 8.72
CA GLY A 125 7.16 -8.85 9.82
C GLY A 125 5.75 -8.53 9.33
N ARG A 126 4.76 -9.02 10.05
CA ARG A 126 3.33 -8.73 9.89
C ARG A 126 2.68 -8.51 11.25
N TYR A 127 1.63 -7.70 11.33
CA TYR A 127 0.76 -7.59 12.50
C TYR A 127 -0.45 -8.50 12.33
N LEU A 128 -0.85 -9.21 13.39
CA LEU A 128 -2.16 -9.86 13.42
C LEU A 128 -3.27 -8.80 13.48
N GLY A 129 -4.31 -9.00 12.66
CA GLY A 129 -5.40 -8.06 12.45
C GLY A 129 -5.42 -7.47 11.03
N VAL A 130 -6.48 -6.72 10.74
CA VAL A 130 -6.76 -6.15 9.41
C VAL A 130 -6.20 -4.73 9.20
N LYS A 131 -5.52 -4.18 10.22
CA LYS A 131 -4.90 -2.84 10.25
C LYS A 131 -3.58 -2.93 11.03
N PHE A 132 -2.74 -1.90 10.97
CA PHE A 132 -1.54 -1.89 11.85
C PHE A 132 -2.02 -1.76 13.29
N GLN A 133 -1.28 -2.41 14.20
CA GLN A 133 -1.71 -2.64 15.58
C GLN A 133 -2.21 -1.38 16.29
N ARG A 134 -1.53 -0.23 16.16
CA ARG A 134 -1.92 1.02 16.83
C ARG A 134 -3.32 1.49 16.42
N ASP A 135 -3.63 1.42 15.12
CA ASP A 135 -4.96 1.80 14.62
C ASP A 135 -6.02 0.77 15.04
N ALA A 136 -5.67 -0.52 14.96
CA ALA A 136 -6.57 -1.57 15.42
C ALA A 136 -6.92 -1.37 16.90
N MET A 137 -5.95 -1.04 17.76
CA MET A 137 -6.15 -0.79 19.20
C MET A 137 -7.06 0.40 19.47
N ILE A 138 -6.98 1.47 18.66
CA ILE A 138 -7.91 2.61 18.74
C ILE A 138 -9.35 2.16 18.44
N ASP A 139 -9.53 1.27 17.47
CA ASP A 139 -10.82 0.67 17.13
C ASP A 139 -11.28 -0.41 18.14
N GLY A 140 -10.52 -0.60 19.21
CA GLY A 140 -10.82 -1.50 20.32
C GLY A 140 -10.08 -2.82 20.29
N TYR A 141 -9.23 -3.10 19.28
CA TYR A 141 -8.44 -4.34 19.14
C TYR A 141 -7.61 -4.62 20.39
N ASN A 142 -7.82 -5.79 20.98
CA ASN A 142 -7.18 -6.23 22.22
C ASN A 142 -6.83 -7.72 22.18
N ALA A 143 -6.25 -8.20 23.28
CA ALA A 143 -5.83 -9.59 23.44
C ALA A 143 -6.98 -10.59 23.22
N GLU A 144 -8.18 -10.26 23.70
CA GLU A 144 -9.37 -11.12 23.55
C GLU A 144 -9.82 -11.24 22.10
N GLN A 145 -9.80 -10.14 21.34
CA GLN A 145 -10.15 -10.14 19.92
C GLN A 145 -9.09 -10.85 19.07
N GLU A 146 -7.81 -10.69 19.38
CA GLU A 146 -6.75 -11.46 18.73
C GLU A 146 -6.90 -12.97 18.98
N ASP A 147 -7.23 -13.35 20.23
CA ASP A 147 -7.49 -14.74 20.58
C ASP A 147 -8.65 -15.32 19.79
N ALA A 148 -9.72 -14.54 19.60
CA ALA A 148 -10.85 -14.92 18.76
C ALA A 148 -10.46 -15.07 17.28
N LEU A 149 -9.65 -14.15 16.73
CA LEU A 149 -9.15 -14.24 15.35
C LEU A 149 -8.30 -15.49 15.13
N LEU A 150 -7.34 -15.75 16.03
CA LEU A 150 -6.48 -16.93 15.97
C LEU A 150 -7.30 -18.21 16.11
N SER A 151 -8.30 -18.24 16.98
CA SER A 151 -9.20 -19.40 17.10
C SER A 151 -9.98 -19.65 15.81
N GLN A 152 -10.54 -18.61 15.19
CA GLN A 152 -11.37 -18.71 13.98
C GLN A 152 -10.59 -19.05 12.71
N CYS A 153 -9.33 -18.61 12.60
CA CYS A 153 -8.51 -18.89 11.42
C CYS A 153 -7.90 -20.29 11.41
N GLU A 154 -8.07 -21.09 12.48
CA GLU A 154 -7.55 -22.46 12.59
C GLU A 154 -6.08 -22.61 12.18
N TRP A 155 -5.24 -21.63 12.50
CA TRP A 155 -3.83 -21.60 12.09
C TRP A 155 -3.01 -22.82 12.58
N LYS A 156 -3.44 -23.50 13.64
CA LYS A 156 -2.79 -24.74 14.09
C LYS A 156 -3.04 -25.93 13.15
N VAL A 157 -4.13 -25.89 12.37
CA VAL A 157 -4.43 -26.87 11.32
C VAL A 157 -3.68 -26.50 10.04
N ASP A 158 -3.74 -25.23 9.64
CA ASP A 158 -2.94 -24.71 8.53
C ASP A 158 -2.32 -23.34 8.86
N GLY A 159 -1.02 -23.36 9.19
CA GLY A 159 -0.30 -22.16 9.63
C GLY A 159 -0.20 -21.05 8.59
N TYR A 160 -0.43 -21.35 7.32
CA TYR A 160 -0.48 -20.31 6.28
C TYR A 160 -1.76 -19.45 6.35
N ARG A 161 -2.77 -19.84 7.13
CA ARG A 161 -3.96 -19.00 7.37
C ARG A 161 -3.66 -17.75 8.22
N LEU A 162 -2.48 -17.67 8.84
CA LEU A 162 -2.01 -16.45 9.49
C LEU A 162 -1.86 -15.28 8.50
N PHE A 163 -1.59 -15.57 7.22
CA PHE A 163 -1.54 -14.54 6.17
C PHE A 163 -2.90 -13.89 5.91
N ASP A 164 -4.00 -14.64 6.05
CA ASP A 164 -5.37 -14.15 5.80
C ASP A 164 -5.84 -13.13 6.85
N ILE A 165 -5.26 -13.19 8.04
CA ILE A 165 -5.64 -12.36 9.20
C ILE A 165 -4.52 -11.40 9.63
N SER A 166 -3.67 -10.99 8.69
CA SER A 166 -2.55 -10.10 9.00
C SER A 166 -2.26 -9.09 7.91
N VAL A 167 -1.60 -8.01 8.30
CA VAL A 167 -1.08 -6.97 7.39
C VAL A 167 0.43 -6.84 7.55
N PHE A 168 1.14 -6.35 6.54
CA PHE A 168 2.58 -6.09 6.67
C PHE A 168 2.88 -5.11 7.81
N ASP A 169 4.02 -5.32 8.46
CA ASP A 169 4.59 -4.40 9.44
C ASP A 169 5.01 -3.09 8.76
N GLU A 170 4.86 -1.97 9.46
CA GLU A 170 5.25 -0.63 9.01
C GLU A 170 6.73 -0.59 8.61
N SER A 171 7.58 -1.25 9.39
CA SER A 171 9.03 -1.28 9.20
C SER A 171 9.48 -2.21 8.05
N CYS A 172 8.60 -3.10 7.61
CA CYS A 172 8.86 -4.04 6.51
C CYS A 172 8.24 -3.59 5.18
N GLY A 173 7.55 -2.45 5.13
CA GLY A 173 6.92 -1.93 3.92
C GLY A 173 5.69 -2.72 3.46
N PRO A 174 4.90 -2.17 2.52
CA PRO A 174 3.55 -2.67 2.20
C PRO A 174 3.52 -3.89 1.27
N THR A 175 4.65 -4.33 0.71
CA THR A 175 4.70 -5.42 -0.28
C THR A 175 5.85 -6.38 -0.03
N TRP A 176 5.87 -7.50 -0.75
CA TRP A 176 6.96 -8.46 -0.71
C TRP A 176 8.29 -7.95 -1.32
N ILE A 177 8.26 -6.88 -2.13
CA ILE A 177 9.42 -6.37 -2.87
C ILE A 177 9.90 -4.99 -2.40
N THR A 178 9.18 -4.34 -1.48
CA THR A 178 9.58 -3.04 -0.93
C THR A 178 10.81 -3.18 -0.03
N PRO A 179 11.76 -2.21 -0.03
CA PRO A 179 12.90 -2.25 0.88
C PRO A 179 12.48 -2.43 2.34
N MET A 180 13.23 -3.24 3.10
CA MET A 180 12.98 -3.48 4.53
C MET A 180 13.81 -2.50 5.38
N ALA A 181 13.18 -1.84 6.35
CA ALA A 181 13.87 -1.06 7.37
C ALA A 181 14.37 -1.94 8.53
N GLU A 182 13.73 -3.09 8.74
CA GLU A 182 14.17 -4.12 9.68
C GLU A 182 13.67 -5.51 9.25
N SER A 183 14.13 -6.55 9.95
CA SER A 183 13.56 -7.89 9.90
C SER A 183 13.37 -8.39 11.33
N ASN A 184 12.23 -9.03 11.63
CA ASN A 184 12.00 -9.66 12.93
C ASN A 184 12.48 -11.12 12.98
N ALA A 185 12.91 -11.70 11.86
CA ALA A 185 13.54 -13.01 11.83
C ALA A 185 14.76 -12.93 10.91
N LEU A 186 15.92 -12.70 11.54
CA LEU A 186 17.19 -12.43 10.88
C LEU A 186 18.14 -13.60 11.07
N PHE A 187 18.58 -14.21 9.98
CA PHE A 187 19.44 -15.38 9.97
C PHE A 187 20.75 -15.08 9.23
N MET A 188 21.87 -15.47 9.83
CA MET A 188 23.19 -15.40 9.19
C MET A 188 24.14 -16.41 9.84
N SER A 189 25.32 -16.60 9.24
CA SER A 189 26.34 -17.47 9.84
C SER A 189 26.87 -16.92 11.16
N ARG A 190 27.37 -17.80 12.04
CA ARG A 190 28.02 -17.36 13.29
C ARG A 190 29.16 -16.38 13.04
N THR A 191 29.92 -16.59 11.97
CA THR A 191 31.01 -15.69 11.58
C THR A 191 30.49 -14.30 11.23
N LEU A 192 29.36 -14.19 10.52
CA LEU A 192 28.74 -12.88 10.25
C LEU A 192 28.25 -12.22 11.55
N TRP A 193 27.62 -12.97 12.46
CA TRP A 193 27.24 -12.43 13.78
C TRP A 193 28.45 -11.91 14.59
N GLN A 194 29.59 -12.61 14.53
CA GLN A 194 30.84 -12.18 15.15
C GLN A 194 31.40 -10.91 14.50
N GLN A 195 31.41 -10.83 13.17
CA GLN A 195 31.82 -9.61 12.43
C GLN A 195 30.93 -8.42 12.78
N LEU A 196 29.62 -8.68 12.92
CA LEU A 196 28.62 -7.68 13.28
C LEU A 196 28.75 -7.19 14.74
N GLY A 197 29.37 -8.00 15.61
CA GLY A 197 29.44 -7.77 17.06
C GLY A 197 28.11 -8.01 17.79
N GLY A 198 27.19 -8.77 17.17
CA GLY A 198 25.82 -8.93 17.67
C GLY A 198 24.98 -7.65 17.58
N PHE A 199 24.05 -7.51 18.51
CA PHE A 199 23.27 -6.28 18.71
C PHE A 199 24.11 -5.29 19.50
N ASP A 200 24.13 -4.03 19.08
CA ASP A 200 24.99 -3.02 19.68
C ASP A 200 24.53 -2.70 21.12
N SER A 201 25.37 -3.03 22.11
CA SER A 201 25.04 -2.92 23.53
C SER A 201 24.87 -1.48 24.03
N ARG A 202 25.19 -0.48 23.20
CA ARG A 202 24.96 0.93 23.53
C ARG A 202 23.46 1.30 23.47
N PHE A 203 22.63 0.51 22.80
CA PHE A 203 21.16 0.70 22.83
C PHE A 203 20.58 0.19 24.16
N THR A 204 20.26 1.14 25.03
CA THR A 204 19.80 0.89 26.40
C THR A 204 18.34 1.27 26.63
N SER A 205 17.71 1.96 25.67
CA SER A 205 16.28 2.28 25.70
C SER A 205 15.41 1.08 26.04
N ARG A 206 14.32 1.34 26.76
CA ARG A 206 13.33 0.32 27.10
C ARG A 206 12.73 -0.29 25.83
N GLY A 207 12.77 -1.62 25.72
CA GLY A 207 12.34 -2.32 24.51
C GLY A 207 13.37 -2.32 23.37
N GLY A 208 14.56 -1.73 23.58
CA GLY A 208 15.69 -1.78 22.65
C GLY A 208 15.79 -0.61 21.66
N GLY A 209 14.86 0.35 21.70
CA GLY A 209 14.90 1.51 20.81
C GLY A 209 14.93 1.12 19.33
N LEU A 210 15.84 1.71 18.56
CA LEU A 210 16.05 1.38 17.14
C LEU A 210 17.07 0.25 16.90
N VAL A 211 17.45 -0.54 17.91
CA VAL A 211 18.50 -1.55 17.76
C VAL A 211 18.19 -2.61 16.69
N ASN A 212 16.91 -2.90 16.44
CA ASN A 212 16.52 -3.83 15.40
C ASN A 212 16.83 -3.27 14.00
N LEU A 213 16.39 -2.03 13.74
CA LEU A 213 16.67 -1.29 12.50
C LEU A 213 18.17 -1.13 12.29
N ASP A 214 18.90 -0.79 13.35
CA ASP A 214 20.35 -0.69 13.36
C ASP A 214 21.05 -2.01 12.99
N THR A 215 20.61 -3.12 13.60
CA THR A 215 21.20 -4.44 13.37
C THR A 215 20.93 -4.91 11.95
N TRP A 216 19.73 -4.68 11.43
CA TRP A 216 19.41 -4.93 10.03
C TRP A 216 20.33 -4.13 9.10
N SER A 217 20.41 -2.81 9.26
CA SER A 217 21.25 -1.94 8.43
C SER A 217 22.71 -2.36 8.46
N ARG A 218 23.27 -2.61 9.63
CA ARG A 218 24.67 -3.06 9.73
C ARG A 218 24.88 -4.42 9.07
N ALA A 219 23.94 -5.36 9.20
CA ALA A 219 24.08 -6.69 8.62
C ALA A 219 24.07 -6.65 7.09
N VAL A 220 23.12 -5.92 6.48
CA VAL A 220 22.98 -5.86 5.01
C VAL A 220 24.02 -4.99 4.33
N LEU A 221 24.67 -4.09 5.08
CA LEU A 221 25.76 -3.24 4.59
C LEU A 221 27.15 -3.84 4.84
N LEU A 222 27.25 -5.05 5.40
CA LEU A 222 28.54 -5.75 5.49
C LEU A 222 29.10 -6.03 4.08
N PRO A 223 30.43 -5.97 3.88
CA PRO A 223 31.02 -6.32 2.60
C PRO A 223 30.75 -7.78 2.20
N ASP A 224 30.55 -7.98 0.89
CA ASP A 224 30.42 -9.28 0.24
C ASP A 224 29.32 -10.17 0.87
N VAL A 225 28.19 -9.56 1.26
CA VAL A 225 27.00 -10.28 1.70
C VAL A 225 25.94 -10.31 0.60
N THR A 226 25.15 -11.39 0.60
CA THR A 226 23.93 -11.46 -0.21
C THR A 226 22.73 -11.24 0.69
N VAL A 227 21.97 -10.18 0.45
CA VAL A 227 20.73 -9.92 1.18
C VAL A 227 19.62 -10.78 0.58
N VAL A 228 19.04 -11.66 1.38
CA VAL A 228 18.04 -12.63 0.93
C VAL A 228 16.71 -12.35 1.64
N SER A 229 15.67 -12.03 0.86
CA SER A 229 14.31 -11.87 1.39
C SER A 229 13.52 -13.16 1.15
N LEU A 230 13.01 -13.74 2.24
CA LEU A 230 12.18 -14.94 2.18
C LEU A 230 10.78 -14.59 1.64
N MET A 231 10.41 -15.24 0.55
CA MET A 231 9.15 -15.03 -0.16
C MET A 231 8.12 -16.07 0.27
N GLY A 232 6.93 -15.60 0.65
CA GLY A 232 5.85 -16.47 1.11
C GLY A 232 5.98 -16.94 2.56
N GLU A 233 7.05 -16.55 3.27
CA GLU A 233 7.26 -16.79 4.70
C GLU A 233 7.34 -15.46 5.46
N ALA A 234 6.83 -15.42 6.68
CA ALA A 234 6.74 -14.21 7.48
C ALA A 234 6.70 -14.51 8.97
N THR A 235 6.87 -13.47 9.79
CA THR A 235 6.54 -13.50 11.21
C THR A 235 5.28 -12.69 11.50
N PHE A 236 4.48 -13.10 12.48
CA PHE A 236 3.20 -12.49 12.81
C PHE A 236 3.22 -12.01 14.26
N HIS A 237 3.13 -10.69 14.46
CA HIS A 237 3.14 -10.05 15.76
C HIS A 237 1.82 -10.27 16.48
N GLN A 238 1.94 -10.69 17.73
CA GLN A 238 0.85 -10.82 18.68
C GLN A 238 0.80 -9.54 19.51
N ILE A 239 -0.40 -9.02 19.74
CA ILE A 239 -0.57 -7.88 20.64
C ILE A 239 -0.06 -8.26 22.03
N HIS A 240 0.85 -7.44 22.56
CA HIS A 240 1.44 -7.61 23.88
C HIS A 240 1.78 -6.25 24.48
N GLY A 241 2.07 -6.20 25.79
CA GLY A 241 2.37 -4.96 26.53
C GLY A 241 3.73 -4.32 26.20
N GLY A 242 4.31 -4.57 25.04
CA GLY A 242 5.63 -4.07 24.61
C GLY A 242 5.69 -2.55 24.50
N VAL A 243 6.84 -1.97 24.81
CA VAL A 243 7.03 -0.51 24.90
C VAL A 243 7.26 0.16 23.55
N ALA A 244 7.95 -0.48 22.61
CA ALA A 244 8.19 0.10 21.29
C ALA A 244 6.93 0.11 20.41
N THR A 245 6.12 -0.95 20.49
CA THR A 245 4.87 -1.11 19.74
C THR A 245 3.72 -0.30 20.33
N ASN A 246 3.69 -0.09 21.66
CA ASN A 246 2.67 0.72 22.36
C ASN A 246 3.17 2.09 22.89
N GLY A 247 4.37 2.52 22.48
CA GLY A 247 5.00 3.74 22.99
C GLY A 247 4.30 5.03 22.58
N THR A 248 4.45 6.09 23.37
CA THR A 248 3.98 7.44 23.02
C THR A 248 4.95 8.10 22.03
N HIS A 249 4.60 9.25 21.45
CA HIS A 249 5.53 9.97 20.57
C HIS A 249 6.85 10.32 21.23
N GLU A 250 6.78 10.68 22.50
CA GLU A 250 7.94 11.08 23.29
C GLU A 250 8.93 9.92 23.35
N THR A 251 8.42 8.70 23.56
CA THR A 251 9.23 7.47 23.52
C THR A 251 9.85 7.20 22.14
N ILE A 252 9.12 7.45 21.05
CA ILE A 252 9.67 7.25 19.69
C ILE A 252 10.79 8.26 19.42
N LYS A 253 10.60 9.52 19.82
CA LYS A 253 11.60 10.57 19.66
C LYS A 253 12.90 10.23 20.39
N GLU A 254 12.79 9.76 21.63
CA GLU A 254 13.92 9.29 22.43
C GLU A 254 14.73 8.19 21.71
N PHE A 255 14.06 7.28 20.98
CA PHE A 255 14.75 6.22 20.24
C PHE A 255 15.57 6.74 19.06
N PHE A 256 15.06 7.73 18.32
CA PHE A 256 15.81 8.36 17.24
C PHE A 256 16.96 9.22 17.77
N GLU A 257 16.77 9.92 18.90
CA GLU A 257 17.82 10.68 19.58
C GLU A 257 18.95 9.75 20.11
N GLU A 258 18.60 8.60 20.68
CA GLU A 258 19.57 7.56 21.08
C GLU A 258 20.36 7.05 19.86
N TYR A 259 19.68 6.72 18.76
CA TYR A 259 20.34 6.26 17.54
C TYR A 259 21.32 7.31 17.00
N GLN A 260 20.89 8.57 16.90
CA GLN A 260 21.73 9.66 16.42
C GLN A 260 22.94 9.88 17.32
N THR A 261 22.79 9.70 18.63
CA THR A 261 23.90 9.77 19.59
C THR A 261 24.90 8.62 19.38
N ILE A 262 24.41 7.39 19.13
CA ILE A 262 25.24 6.19 18.96
C ILE A 262 25.97 6.17 17.61
N ARG A 263 25.30 6.63 16.54
CA ARG A 263 25.77 6.54 15.14
C ARG A 263 26.29 7.86 14.57
N GLY A 264 25.98 9.00 15.18
CA GLY A 264 26.34 10.33 14.68
C GLY A 264 25.54 10.79 13.46
N ALA A 265 24.46 10.09 13.09
CA ALA A 265 23.64 10.39 11.92
C ALA A 265 22.20 9.93 12.14
N GLU A 266 21.26 10.52 11.39
CA GLU A 266 19.88 10.06 11.35
C GLU A 266 19.77 8.67 10.72
N PHE A 267 18.80 7.88 11.19
CA PHE A 267 18.53 6.57 10.61
C PHE A 267 18.00 6.71 9.18
N LYS A 268 18.55 5.89 8.27
CA LYS A 268 18.07 5.75 6.90
C LYS A 268 17.87 4.28 6.59
N ILE A 269 16.80 3.98 5.85
CA ILE A 269 16.56 2.63 5.33
C ILE A 269 17.72 2.29 4.38
N PRO A 270 18.36 1.13 4.55
CA PRO A 270 19.49 0.74 3.70
C PRO A 270 19.00 0.49 2.27
N ASP A 271 19.69 1.11 1.30
CA ASP A 271 19.46 0.89 -0.12
C ASP A 271 20.35 -0.25 -0.60
N VAL A 272 19.77 -1.45 -0.69
CA VAL A 272 20.46 -2.70 -1.04
C VAL A 272 19.63 -3.52 -2.00
N SER A 273 20.29 -4.30 -2.84
CA SER A 273 19.64 -5.27 -3.73
C SER A 273 19.26 -6.54 -2.98
N TYR A 274 18.07 -7.07 -3.27
CA TYR A 274 17.53 -8.27 -2.63
C TYR A 274 17.55 -9.46 -3.59
N SER A 275 18.07 -10.58 -3.12
CA SER A 275 17.78 -11.90 -3.70
C SER A 275 16.47 -12.42 -3.12
N LEU A 276 15.46 -12.59 -3.96
CA LEU A 276 14.17 -13.12 -3.55
C LEU A 276 14.25 -14.66 -3.53
N PHE A 277 13.99 -15.28 -2.39
CA PHE A 277 14.11 -16.71 -2.22
C PHE A 277 12.86 -17.30 -1.58
N GLY A 278 12.30 -18.34 -2.18
CA GLY A 278 11.17 -19.06 -1.60
C GLY A 278 10.04 -19.36 -2.57
N LYS A 279 8.92 -19.79 -1.99
CA LYS A 279 7.69 -20.09 -2.72
C LYS A 279 6.48 -19.70 -1.90
N PHE A 280 5.42 -19.28 -2.60
CA PHE A 280 4.14 -19.02 -1.98
C PHE A 280 3.39 -20.34 -1.75
N ASN A 281 3.41 -20.80 -0.49
CA ASN A 281 2.75 -22.05 -0.09
C ASN A 281 1.30 -21.84 0.36
N HIS A 282 0.85 -20.59 0.49
CA HIS A 282 -0.55 -20.27 0.72
C HIS A 282 -1.28 -20.20 -0.62
N LYS A 283 -2.38 -20.94 -0.76
CA LYS A 283 -3.30 -20.70 -1.88
C LYS A 283 -3.90 -19.32 -1.66
N VAL A 284 -3.75 -18.39 -2.61
CA VAL A 284 -4.50 -17.13 -2.62
C VAL A 284 -5.98 -17.52 -2.69
N ARG A 285 -6.66 -17.57 -1.55
CA ARG A 285 -8.12 -17.58 -1.54
C ARG A 285 -8.49 -16.16 -1.91
N GLY A 286 -9.16 -15.97 -3.05
CA GLY A 286 -9.90 -14.74 -3.31
C GLY A 286 -10.69 -14.44 -2.03
N SER A 287 -10.56 -13.22 -1.54
CA SER A 287 -11.07 -12.80 -0.25
C SER A 287 -12.59 -13.00 -0.16
N GLU A 288 -13.02 -14.18 0.26
CA GLU A 288 -14.30 -14.39 0.92
C GLU A 288 -14.21 -13.85 2.36
N LEU A 289 -13.76 -12.60 2.50
CA LEU A 289 -14.23 -11.74 3.58
C LEU A 289 -15.52 -11.08 3.08
N HIS A 290 -16.52 -11.92 2.84
CA HIS A 290 -17.90 -11.44 2.73
C HIS A 290 -18.29 -10.94 4.14
N PRO A 291 -18.87 -9.73 4.28
CA PRO A 291 -19.47 -9.27 5.53
C PRO A 291 -20.76 -10.05 5.77
N LYS A 292 -20.67 -11.32 6.16
CA LYS A 292 -21.82 -12.18 6.45
C LYS A 292 -21.64 -13.10 7.66
N THR A 293 -20.77 -12.77 8.63
CA THR A 293 -20.83 -13.42 9.96
C THR A 293 -20.21 -12.58 11.07
N THR A 294 -20.67 -11.34 11.21
CA THR A 294 -20.65 -10.68 12.52
C THR A 294 -22.00 -10.05 12.75
N ARG A 295 -22.98 -10.86 13.19
CA ARG A 295 -24.04 -10.33 14.03
C ARG A 295 -23.37 -9.84 15.32
N VAL A 296 -22.88 -8.60 15.29
CA VAL A 296 -22.77 -7.83 16.52
C VAL A 296 -24.19 -7.76 17.05
N VAL A 297 -24.45 -8.49 18.14
CA VAL A 297 -25.68 -8.34 18.90
C VAL A 297 -25.67 -6.91 19.44
N THR A 298 -26.25 -5.98 18.69
CA THR A 298 -26.59 -4.65 19.17
C THR A 298 -27.72 -4.80 20.17
N LYS A 299 -27.41 -5.19 21.41
CA LYS A 299 -28.28 -4.85 22.53
C LYS A 299 -28.14 -3.35 22.75
N LYS A 300 -29.16 -2.60 22.30
CA LYS A 300 -29.39 -1.19 22.62
C LYS A 300 -29.21 -0.98 24.13
N GLN A 301 -28.13 -0.33 24.57
CA GLN A 301 -28.06 0.28 25.92
C GLN A 301 -26.95 1.35 26.16
N PRO A 302 -26.56 2.28 25.25
CA PRO A 302 -25.49 3.25 25.57
C PRO A 302 -25.97 4.49 26.36
N LEU A 303 -27.25 4.86 26.27
CA LEU A 303 -27.73 6.19 26.71
C LEU A 303 -27.81 6.39 28.23
N GLN A 304 -27.91 5.32 29.03
CA GLN A 304 -28.06 5.43 30.48
C GLN A 304 -26.71 5.44 31.23
N VAL A 305 -25.66 4.84 30.66
CA VAL A 305 -24.32 4.80 31.26
C VAL A 305 -23.61 6.15 31.10
N PHE A 306 -23.72 6.77 29.92
CA PHE A 306 -23.08 8.06 29.62
C PHE A 306 -23.65 9.23 30.44
N ARG A 307 -24.98 9.25 30.66
CA ARG A 307 -25.65 10.24 31.53
C ARG A 307 -25.23 10.13 33.00
N ARG A 308 -24.85 8.93 33.46
CA ARG A 308 -24.38 8.66 34.83
C ARG A 308 -22.91 9.07 35.05
N LEU A 309 -22.08 9.01 34.02
CA LEU A 309 -20.68 9.45 34.09
C LEU A 309 -20.53 10.98 33.97
N TRP A 310 -21.34 11.65 33.15
CA TRP A 310 -21.24 13.10 32.93
C TRP A 310 -21.60 13.94 34.18
N SER A 311 -22.49 13.44 35.05
CA SER A 311 -22.95 14.16 36.26
C SER A 311 -21.97 14.08 37.45
N ARG A 312 -20.99 13.18 37.44
CA ARG A 312 -20.16 12.90 38.63
C ARG A 312 -18.73 13.44 38.61
N THR A 313 -18.12 13.70 37.44
CA THR A 313 -16.68 14.07 37.39
C THR A 313 -16.32 15.24 36.46
N LEU A 314 -16.82 15.31 35.21
CA LEU A 314 -16.31 16.29 34.24
C LEU A 314 -17.00 17.67 34.23
N GLY A 315 -18.22 17.81 34.76
CA GLY A 315 -18.95 19.08 34.71
C GLY A 315 -18.37 20.23 35.56
N LYS A 316 -17.38 19.96 36.43
CA LYS A 316 -16.84 20.92 37.41
C LYS A 316 -15.62 21.72 36.92
N LEU A 317 -15.05 21.38 35.76
CA LEU A 317 -13.81 21.96 35.25
C LEU A 317 -14.01 23.03 34.14
N LEU A 318 -15.25 23.37 33.78
CA LEU A 318 -15.56 24.34 32.72
C LEU A 318 -16.09 25.69 33.27
N PRO A 319 -15.68 26.84 32.70
CA PRO A 319 -16.23 28.15 33.02
C PRO A 319 -17.77 28.25 32.84
N PRO A 320 -18.49 29.05 33.67
CA PRO A 320 -19.96 29.09 33.70
C PRO A 320 -20.64 29.46 32.36
N PHE A 321 -19.95 30.18 31.49
CA PHE A 321 -20.50 30.64 30.20
C PHE A 321 -20.51 29.52 29.14
N ILE A 322 -19.52 28.63 29.12
CA ILE A 322 -19.49 27.46 28.21
C ILE A 322 -20.63 26.49 28.56
N ARG A 323 -20.90 26.34 29.86
CA ARG A 323 -21.95 25.48 30.42
C ARG A 323 -23.37 25.86 29.97
N ARG A 324 -23.60 27.11 29.53
CA ARG A 324 -24.91 27.60 29.05
C ARG A 324 -25.12 27.45 27.54
N SER A 325 -24.06 27.13 26.78
CA SER A 325 -24.09 27.05 25.31
C SER A 325 -24.23 25.62 24.76
N LEU A 326 -23.82 24.60 25.53
CA LEU A 326 -23.89 23.20 25.12
C LEU A 326 -25.32 22.67 25.39
N ARG A 327 -26.11 22.45 24.33
CA ARG A 327 -27.51 22.02 24.46
C ARG A 327 -27.74 20.60 23.96
N THR A 328 -26.80 20.01 23.21
CA THR A 328 -26.92 18.66 22.65
C THR A 328 -25.66 17.81 22.85
N THR A 329 -25.79 16.49 22.71
CA THR A 329 -24.70 15.51 22.82
C THR A 329 -23.59 15.74 21.78
N THR A 330 -23.95 16.32 20.64
CA THR A 330 -23.07 16.60 19.51
C THR A 330 -22.08 17.72 19.83
N ASP A 331 -22.53 18.74 20.59
CA ASP A 331 -21.72 19.90 20.97
C ASP A 331 -20.54 19.50 21.90
N ILE A 332 -20.74 18.45 22.70
CA ILE A 332 -19.75 17.95 23.68
C ILE A 332 -18.67 17.10 22.99
N VAL A 333 -19.05 16.38 21.93
CA VAL A 333 -18.12 15.54 21.15
C VAL A 333 -17.23 16.41 20.28
N SER A 334 -17.79 17.45 19.65
CA SER A 334 -17.05 18.39 18.78
C SER A 334 -15.94 19.15 19.54
N ALA A 335 -16.20 19.57 20.78
CA ALA A 335 -15.21 20.26 21.61
C ALA A 335 -14.04 19.37 22.09
N PHE A 336 -14.16 18.05 22.01
CA PHE A 336 -13.15 17.10 22.50
C PHE A 336 -12.10 16.74 21.44
N PHE A 337 -12.39 16.98 20.14
CA PHE A 337 -11.51 16.63 19.03
C PHE A 337 -10.51 17.73 18.63
N SER A 338 -10.61 18.94 19.21
CA SER A 338 -9.88 20.13 18.75
C SER A 338 -8.53 20.42 19.44
N LEU A 339 -7.92 19.48 20.18
CA LEU A 339 -6.65 19.74 20.91
C LEU A 339 -5.58 18.62 20.78
N ARG A 340 -4.73 18.72 19.72
CA ARG A 340 -3.28 18.29 19.55
C ARG A 340 -2.86 16.78 19.64
N PRO A 341 -1.62 16.36 19.21
CA PRO A 341 -1.13 16.19 17.82
C PRO A 341 -0.40 14.82 17.55
N PHE A 342 -0.69 14.07 16.45
CA PHE A 342 0.04 12.89 15.89
C PHE A 342 0.16 13.03 14.36
N GLY A 343 0.98 13.97 13.89
CA GLY A 343 0.84 14.60 12.57
C GLY A 343 1.14 13.74 11.34
N GLU A 344 2.31 13.10 11.24
CA GLU A 344 2.82 12.65 9.93
C GLU A 344 2.42 11.21 9.54
N ILE A 345 2.53 10.21 10.42
CA ILE A 345 2.20 8.81 10.07
C ILE A 345 0.67 8.57 10.00
N ARG A 346 -0.11 9.28 10.83
CA ARG A 346 -1.58 9.29 10.80
C ARG A 346 -2.09 9.98 9.54
N LYS A 347 -1.40 11.05 9.10
CA LYS A 347 -1.57 11.65 7.77
C LYS A 347 -1.44 10.59 6.69
N LEU A 348 -0.35 9.82 6.64
CA LEU A 348 -0.10 8.88 5.53
C LEU A 348 -1.20 7.81 5.32
N ARG A 349 -1.85 7.33 6.39
CA ARG A 349 -2.93 6.32 6.33
C ARG A 349 -4.29 6.92 6.01
N THR A 350 -4.61 8.03 6.68
CA THR A 350 -5.81 8.82 6.38
C THR A 350 -5.75 9.30 4.94
N GLU A 351 -4.59 9.79 4.48
CA GLU A 351 -4.36 10.27 3.11
C GLU A 351 -4.50 9.17 2.07
N ARG A 352 -4.05 7.93 2.34
CA ARG A 352 -4.24 6.80 1.42
C ARG A 352 -5.69 6.34 1.35
N HIS A 353 -6.38 6.30 2.48
CA HIS A 353 -7.82 5.97 2.50
C HIS A 353 -8.64 7.06 1.79
N HIS A 354 -8.34 8.32 2.07
CA HIS A 354 -8.93 9.47 1.41
C HIS A 354 -8.60 9.52 -0.09
N ALA A 355 -7.37 9.16 -0.49
CA ALA A 355 -6.99 9.04 -1.88
C ALA A 355 -7.82 7.97 -2.60
N GLN A 356 -8.06 6.82 -1.96
CA GLN A 356 -8.95 5.79 -2.50
C GLN A 356 -10.41 6.27 -2.61
N ILE A 357 -10.89 7.06 -1.64
CA ILE A 357 -12.25 7.62 -1.67
C ILE A 357 -12.40 8.59 -2.85
N ILE A 358 -11.43 9.48 -3.08
CA ILE A 358 -11.51 10.42 -4.20
C ILE A 358 -11.23 9.73 -5.54
N ASP A 359 -10.33 8.74 -5.61
CA ASP A 359 -10.08 7.95 -6.84
C ASP A 359 -11.34 7.18 -7.29
N GLY A 360 -12.22 6.81 -6.36
CA GLY A 360 -13.53 6.23 -6.65
C GLY A 360 -14.63 7.26 -6.99
N SER A 361 -14.32 8.56 -6.97
CA SER A 361 -15.28 9.63 -7.20
C SER A 361 -15.12 10.23 -8.61
N PRO A 362 -16.22 10.52 -9.33
CA PRO A 362 -16.16 11.24 -10.60
C PRO A 362 -15.73 12.70 -10.46
N LEU A 363 -15.54 13.18 -9.23
CA LEU A 363 -15.16 14.56 -8.90
C LEU A 363 -13.66 14.71 -8.68
N PHE A 364 -12.88 13.62 -8.72
CA PHE A 364 -11.43 13.63 -8.82
C PHE A 364 -11.01 13.02 -10.15
N ASP A 365 -10.08 13.67 -10.85
CA ASP A 365 -9.62 13.21 -12.15
C ASP A 365 -8.11 13.09 -12.12
N ALA A 366 -7.60 11.87 -11.87
CA ALA A 366 -6.18 11.64 -11.66
C ALA A 366 -5.34 11.97 -12.91
N SER A 367 -5.88 11.71 -14.11
CA SER A 367 -5.24 12.00 -15.39
C SER A 367 -5.18 13.51 -15.63
N TRP A 368 -6.31 14.20 -15.46
CA TRP A 368 -6.37 15.66 -15.53
C TRP A 368 -5.45 16.32 -14.49
N TYR A 369 -5.41 15.80 -13.27
CA TYR A 369 -4.62 16.34 -12.17
C TYR A 369 -3.12 16.18 -12.43
N ALA A 370 -2.69 15.01 -12.89
CA ALA A 370 -1.30 14.77 -13.30
C ALA A 370 -0.88 15.67 -14.48
N ALA A 371 -1.78 15.89 -15.43
CA ALA A 371 -1.56 16.74 -16.59
C ALA A 371 -1.46 18.23 -16.21
N THR A 372 -2.37 18.70 -15.34
CA THR A 372 -2.43 20.10 -14.89
C THR A 372 -1.28 20.45 -13.96
N TYR A 373 -0.72 19.46 -13.26
CA TYR A 373 0.29 19.62 -12.23
C TYR A 373 1.48 18.68 -12.48
N PRO A 374 2.27 18.92 -13.54
CA PRO A 374 3.36 18.01 -13.93
C PRO A 374 4.47 17.90 -12.87
N ASP A 375 4.62 18.92 -12.02
CA ASP A 375 5.51 18.92 -10.86
C ASP A 375 5.20 17.79 -9.86
N VAL A 376 3.95 17.38 -9.77
CA VAL A 376 3.49 16.27 -8.92
C VAL A 376 4.04 14.94 -9.39
N VAL A 377 3.99 14.72 -10.71
CA VAL A 377 4.49 13.49 -11.35
C VAL A 377 6.02 13.46 -11.32
N ALA A 378 6.68 14.59 -11.60
CA ALA A 378 8.13 14.72 -11.54
C ALA A 378 8.68 14.43 -10.13
N ALA A 379 7.93 14.78 -9.08
CA ALA A 379 8.25 14.46 -7.69
C ALA A 379 7.86 13.02 -7.26
N GLY A 380 7.34 12.20 -8.18
CA GLY A 380 7.02 10.78 -7.94
C GLY A 380 5.75 10.55 -7.12
N TYR A 381 4.86 11.54 -7.00
CA TYR A 381 3.61 11.39 -6.28
C TYR A 381 2.50 10.80 -7.16
N GLN A 382 1.68 9.92 -6.57
CA GLN A 382 0.38 9.56 -7.14
C GLN A 382 -0.58 10.78 -7.04
N PRO A 383 -1.34 11.13 -8.10
CA PRO A 383 -2.19 12.33 -8.14
C PRO A 383 -3.16 12.47 -6.96
N SER A 384 -3.89 11.41 -6.62
CA SER A 384 -4.85 11.41 -5.50
C SER A 384 -4.17 11.58 -4.15
N ILE A 385 -3.03 10.91 -3.95
CA ILE A 385 -2.20 11.07 -2.75
C ILE A 385 -1.68 12.51 -2.63
N HIS A 386 -1.24 13.11 -3.74
CA HIS A 386 -0.80 14.51 -3.74
C HIS A 386 -1.95 15.47 -3.43
N TYR A 387 -3.11 15.29 -4.06
CA TYR A 387 -4.24 16.18 -3.87
C TYR A 387 -4.73 16.19 -2.42
N VAL A 388 -4.85 15.00 -1.82
CA VAL A 388 -5.26 14.86 -0.41
C VAL A 388 -4.24 15.46 0.54
N ARG A 389 -2.95 15.34 0.25
CA ARG A 389 -1.85 15.82 1.09
C ARG A 389 -1.63 17.33 1.03
N TYR A 390 -1.63 17.85 -0.19
CA TYR A 390 -1.06 19.15 -0.50
C TYR A 390 -1.95 19.94 -1.46
N GLY A 391 -2.53 19.26 -2.46
CA GLY A 391 -3.25 19.91 -3.55
C GLY A 391 -4.33 20.89 -3.11
N PHE A 392 -5.23 20.48 -2.22
CA PHE A 392 -6.31 21.37 -1.78
C PHE A 392 -5.81 22.60 -1.02
N THR A 393 -4.79 22.45 -0.16
CA THR A 393 -4.18 23.58 0.56
C THR A 393 -3.39 24.51 -0.34
N GLN A 394 -2.85 23.99 -1.45
CA GLN A 394 -2.20 24.77 -2.50
C GLN A 394 -3.22 25.42 -3.46
N ARG A 395 -4.52 25.35 -3.14
CA ARG A 395 -5.63 25.82 -3.99
C ARG A 395 -5.62 25.18 -5.39
N ARG A 396 -5.07 23.96 -5.51
CA ARG A 396 -5.14 23.17 -6.74
C ARG A 396 -6.53 22.57 -6.87
N GLN A 397 -7.02 22.49 -8.10
CA GLN A 397 -8.32 21.90 -8.39
C GLN A 397 -8.16 20.37 -8.48
N PRO A 398 -9.05 19.55 -7.92
CA PRO A 398 -8.99 18.08 -8.03
C PRO A 398 -9.38 17.55 -9.41
N SER A 399 -10.23 18.31 -10.07
CA SER A 399 -10.81 18.02 -11.37
C SER A 399 -11.41 19.32 -11.91
N PRO A 400 -11.74 19.38 -13.20
CA PRO A 400 -12.45 20.51 -13.78
C PRO A 400 -13.92 20.57 -13.33
N TYR A 401 -14.46 19.49 -12.77
CA TYR A 401 -15.87 19.36 -12.40
C TYR A 401 -16.17 19.86 -10.99
N PHE A 402 -15.14 20.01 -10.16
CA PHE A 402 -15.26 20.43 -8.78
C PHE A 402 -14.33 21.61 -8.51
N ASP A 403 -14.90 22.82 -8.44
CA ASP A 403 -14.19 24.04 -8.05
C ASP A 403 -13.95 24.05 -6.54
N ALA A 404 -12.88 23.39 -6.10
CA ALA A 404 -12.47 23.26 -4.71
C ALA A 404 -12.24 24.63 -4.06
N VAL A 405 -11.74 25.59 -4.85
CA VAL A 405 -11.50 26.96 -4.39
C VAL A 405 -12.81 27.67 -4.09
N TRP A 406 -13.75 27.68 -5.04
CA TRP A 406 -15.07 28.26 -4.81
C TRP A 406 -15.84 27.53 -3.72
N TYR A 407 -15.74 26.21 -3.64
CA TYR A 407 -16.43 25.41 -2.64
C TYR A 407 -15.97 25.80 -1.23
N CYS A 408 -14.67 26.00 -1.03
CA CYS A 408 -14.13 26.58 0.19
C CYS A 408 -14.71 27.99 0.43
N ASP A 409 -14.65 28.90 -0.56
CA ASP A 409 -15.10 30.29 -0.38
C ASP A 409 -16.61 30.40 -0.09
N ALA A 410 -17.42 29.48 -0.62
CA ALA A 410 -18.87 29.43 -0.43
C ALA A 410 -19.28 28.79 0.91
N TYR A 411 -18.44 27.94 1.49
CA TYR A 411 -18.71 27.18 2.70
C TYR A 411 -17.63 27.41 3.75
N GLU A 412 -17.82 28.49 4.50
CA GLU A 412 -16.87 29.02 5.48
C GLU A 412 -16.51 28.00 6.58
N ASP A 413 -17.42 27.08 6.89
CA ASP A 413 -17.21 25.99 7.85
C ASP A 413 -16.23 24.91 7.36
N VAL A 414 -16.16 24.69 6.04
CA VAL A 414 -15.19 23.77 5.41
C VAL A 414 -13.78 24.34 5.51
N ILE A 415 -13.64 25.66 5.29
CA ILE A 415 -12.36 26.37 5.48
C ILE A 415 -11.97 26.40 6.96
N ALA A 416 -12.90 26.77 7.85
CA ALA A 416 -12.62 26.96 9.27
C ALA A 416 -12.12 25.69 9.96
N ASN A 417 -12.54 24.52 9.46
CA ASN A 417 -12.11 23.21 9.96
C ASN A 417 -10.89 22.63 9.22
N GLY A 418 -10.39 23.32 8.19
CA GLY A 418 -9.23 22.87 7.40
C GLY A 418 -9.48 21.56 6.65
N GLU A 419 -10.74 21.27 6.32
CA GLU A 419 -11.12 20.01 5.68
C GLU A 419 -10.80 20.05 4.18
N ASN A 420 -10.46 18.88 3.63
CA ASN A 420 -10.32 18.75 2.19
C ASN A 420 -11.71 18.93 1.54
N PRO A 421 -11.90 19.93 0.67
CA PRO A 421 -13.22 20.32 0.19
C PRO A 421 -13.89 19.22 -0.63
N LEU A 422 -13.12 18.44 -1.38
CA LEU A 422 -13.66 17.35 -2.18
C LEU A 422 -14.12 16.19 -1.29
N LEU A 423 -13.31 15.81 -0.30
CA LEU A 423 -13.69 14.76 0.66
C LEU A 423 -14.89 15.15 1.51
N HIS A 424 -14.93 16.41 1.98
CA HIS A 424 -16.10 16.93 2.67
C HIS A 424 -17.35 16.80 1.79
N TYR A 425 -17.27 17.20 0.53
CA TYR A 425 -18.42 17.11 -0.37
C TYR A 425 -18.90 15.68 -0.58
N ILE A 426 -17.97 14.74 -0.81
CA ILE A 426 -18.26 13.30 -0.98
C ILE A 426 -18.90 12.69 0.27
N HIS A 427 -18.44 13.05 1.47
CA HIS A 427 -18.94 12.44 2.71
C HIS A 427 -20.20 13.10 3.25
N PHE A 428 -20.34 14.41 3.10
CA PHE A 428 -21.36 15.20 3.79
C PHE A 428 -22.08 16.18 2.87
N GLY A 429 -21.35 16.89 2.02
CA GLY A 429 -21.88 18.02 1.25
C GLY A 429 -23.06 17.68 0.34
N GLU A 430 -23.05 16.51 -0.32
CA GLU A 430 -24.19 16.07 -1.14
C GLU A 430 -25.44 15.80 -0.28
N ALA A 431 -25.29 15.07 0.83
CA ALA A 431 -26.39 14.75 1.75
C ALA A 431 -26.96 15.99 2.48
N GLU A 432 -26.13 17.02 2.66
CA GLU A 432 -26.50 18.31 3.23
C GLU A 432 -27.13 19.28 2.21
N GLY A 433 -27.17 18.91 0.93
CA GLY A 433 -27.72 19.76 -0.14
C GLY A 433 -26.81 20.94 -0.51
N ARG A 434 -25.51 20.85 -0.23
CA ARG A 434 -24.53 21.87 -0.65
C ARG A 434 -24.38 21.85 -2.17
N ARG A 435 -24.24 23.04 -2.75
CA ARG A 435 -24.03 23.23 -4.18
C ARG A 435 -22.54 23.12 -4.47
N MET A 436 -22.20 22.41 -5.54
CA MET A 436 -20.89 22.49 -6.16
C MET A 436 -21.02 23.16 -7.53
N ARG A 437 -19.91 23.62 -8.09
CA ARG A 437 -19.83 24.08 -9.48
C ARG A 437 -18.53 23.58 -10.12
N SER A 438 -18.52 23.54 -11.45
CA SER A 438 -17.31 23.28 -12.23
C SER A 438 -16.38 24.50 -12.25
N VAL A 439 -15.08 24.25 -12.42
CA VAL A 439 -14.06 25.29 -12.46
C VAL A 439 -14.27 26.17 -13.69
N PRO A 440 -14.22 27.52 -13.57
CA PRO A 440 -14.29 28.40 -14.73
C PRO A 440 -13.18 28.10 -15.74
N GLN A 441 -13.55 27.99 -17.02
CA GLN A 441 -12.64 27.55 -18.08
C GLN A 441 -11.38 28.43 -18.24
N ALA A 442 -11.51 29.74 -17.96
CA ALA A 442 -10.38 30.68 -17.98
C ALA A 442 -9.31 30.36 -16.92
N THR A 443 -9.69 29.79 -15.76
CA THR A 443 -8.78 29.43 -14.67
C THR A 443 -7.97 28.18 -14.99
N ILE A 444 -8.54 27.21 -15.71
CA ILE A 444 -7.85 25.96 -16.06
C ILE A 444 -6.73 26.22 -17.08
N LEU A 445 -7.00 27.08 -18.07
CA LEU A 445 -6.05 27.42 -19.12
C LEU A 445 -4.81 28.16 -18.59
N GLN A 446 -4.93 28.86 -17.46
CA GLN A 446 -3.84 29.69 -16.90
C GLN A 446 -2.77 28.89 -16.16
N SER A 447 -3.06 27.68 -15.66
CA SER A 447 -2.12 26.84 -14.90
C SER A 447 -1.25 25.90 -15.74
N MET A 448 -1.50 25.78 -17.05
CA MET A 448 -0.89 24.77 -17.92
C MET A 448 0.10 25.33 -18.95
N HIS A 449 0.43 26.61 -18.86
CA HIS A 449 1.12 27.35 -19.91
C HIS A 449 2.65 27.13 -20.02
N ASP A 450 3.31 26.49 -19.04
CA ASP A 450 4.79 26.45 -19.00
C ASP A 450 5.44 25.22 -19.70
N ASP A 451 4.72 24.12 -19.94
CA ASP A 451 5.32 22.85 -20.43
C ASP A 451 4.76 22.38 -21.80
N GLN A 452 3.76 23.09 -22.33
CA GLN A 452 3.01 22.65 -23.52
C GLN A 452 3.77 22.84 -24.85
N PHE A 453 4.83 23.65 -24.83
CA PHE A 453 5.57 24.10 -26.02
C PHE A 453 7.02 23.62 -26.05
N SER A 454 7.36 22.58 -25.27
CA SER A 454 8.71 22.06 -25.17
C SER A 454 9.13 21.30 -26.44
N SER A 455 10.43 21.32 -26.75
CA SER A 455 11.03 20.56 -27.85
C SER A 455 10.84 19.04 -27.69
N GLU A 456 10.66 18.55 -26.46
CA GLU A 456 10.40 17.14 -26.17
C GLU A 456 8.98 16.73 -26.62
N ASN A 457 7.98 17.57 -26.35
CA ASN A 457 6.59 17.32 -26.76
C ASN A 457 6.41 17.34 -28.29
N LEU A 458 7.19 18.16 -28.98
CA LEU A 458 7.24 18.18 -30.44
C LEU A 458 7.76 16.85 -31.00
N GLU A 459 8.83 16.31 -30.40
CA GLU A 459 9.37 15.00 -30.80
C GLU A 459 8.41 13.84 -30.49
N VAL A 460 7.63 13.92 -29.41
CA VAL A 460 6.57 12.93 -29.13
C VAL A 460 5.54 12.89 -30.25
N ILE A 461 5.06 14.05 -30.73
CA ILE A 461 4.10 14.11 -31.83
C ILE A 461 4.73 13.60 -33.13
N ARG A 462 5.94 14.03 -33.47
CA ARG A 462 6.63 13.62 -34.71
C ARG A 462 6.82 12.11 -34.81
N ASN A 463 7.10 11.45 -33.68
CA ASN A 463 7.37 10.02 -33.64
C ASN A 463 6.12 9.16 -33.38
N SER A 464 4.95 9.79 -33.19
CA SER A 464 3.70 9.08 -32.94
C SER A 464 3.12 8.46 -34.21
N SER A 465 2.63 7.23 -34.10
CA SER A 465 1.78 6.58 -35.13
C SER A 465 0.46 7.30 -35.37
N LEU A 466 0.07 8.23 -34.48
CA LEU A 466 -1.17 8.99 -34.58
C LEU A 466 -1.01 10.28 -35.39
N PHE A 467 0.21 10.69 -35.73
CA PHE A 467 0.49 11.88 -36.50
C PHE A 467 1.07 11.54 -37.87
N ASP A 468 0.36 11.90 -38.94
CA ASP A 468 0.86 11.74 -40.32
C ASP A 468 1.10 13.13 -40.92
N PRO A 469 2.37 13.57 -41.04
CA PRO A 469 2.70 14.91 -41.53
C PRO A 469 2.26 15.12 -42.99
N MET A 470 2.32 14.10 -43.83
CA MET A 470 1.96 14.20 -45.24
C MET A 470 0.45 14.28 -45.40
N TRP A 471 -0.29 13.48 -44.65
CA TRP A 471 -1.74 13.56 -44.59
C TRP A 471 -2.20 14.90 -44.02
N TYR A 472 -1.58 15.37 -42.95
CA TYR A 472 -1.92 16.62 -42.27
C TYR A 472 -1.80 17.83 -43.21
N LEU A 473 -0.67 17.96 -43.90
CA LEU A 473 -0.45 19.03 -44.89
C LEU A 473 -1.40 18.93 -46.09
N LYS A 474 -1.72 17.72 -46.52
CA LYS A 474 -2.70 17.49 -47.61
C LYS A 474 -4.13 17.86 -47.17
N ARG A 475 -4.49 17.56 -45.94
CA ARG A 475 -5.81 17.82 -45.36
C ARG A 475 -6.02 19.31 -45.05
N TYR A 476 -4.94 20.00 -44.68
CA TYR A 476 -4.92 21.40 -44.25
C TYR A 476 -3.97 22.25 -45.12
N PRO A 477 -4.42 22.64 -46.34
CA PRO A 477 -3.59 23.38 -47.29
C PRO A 477 -3.11 24.74 -46.78
N ASP A 478 -3.83 25.34 -45.83
CA ASP A 478 -3.46 26.58 -45.16
C ASP A 478 -2.13 26.45 -44.41
N ILE A 479 -1.83 25.27 -43.86
CA ILE A 479 -0.57 25.00 -43.16
C ILE A 479 0.55 24.73 -44.16
N ALA A 480 0.24 23.97 -45.22
CA ALA A 480 1.19 23.69 -46.30
C ALA A 480 1.68 24.96 -47.01
N GLN A 481 0.81 25.96 -47.17
CA GLN A 481 1.17 27.24 -47.78
C GLN A 481 1.93 28.16 -46.81
N GLY A 482 1.69 28.03 -45.50
CA GLY A 482 2.36 28.80 -44.46
C GLY A 482 3.81 28.36 -44.18
N GLY A 483 4.20 27.15 -44.59
CA GLY A 483 5.55 26.63 -44.42
C GLY A 483 5.94 26.25 -42.98
N THR A 484 4.97 26.23 -42.06
CA THR A 484 5.15 25.77 -40.67
C THR A 484 5.31 24.24 -40.63
N ASP A 485 6.18 23.74 -39.76
CA ASP A 485 6.29 22.30 -39.50
C ASP A 485 4.92 21.75 -39.06
N PRO A 486 4.38 20.69 -39.68
CA PRO A 486 3.02 20.24 -39.39
C PRO A 486 2.87 19.70 -37.96
N ALA A 487 3.90 19.07 -37.39
CA ALA A 487 3.86 18.60 -36.00
C ALA A 487 3.90 19.77 -35.02
N GLU A 488 4.71 20.79 -35.29
CA GLU A 488 4.73 22.04 -34.52
C GLU A 488 3.39 22.77 -34.61
N HIS A 489 2.79 22.84 -35.79
CA HIS A 489 1.45 23.39 -35.95
C HIS A 489 0.42 22.62 -35.12
N PHE A 490 0.44 21.29 -35.18
CA PHE A 490 -0.50 20.46 -34.43
C PHE A 490 -0.34 20.59 -32.92
N LEU A 491 0.91 20.68 -32.43
CA LEU A 491 1.24 20.95 -31.04
C LEU A 491 0.64 22.26 -30.57
N ASN A 492 0.90 23.34 -31.32
CA ASN A 492 0.64 24.70 -30.87
C ASN A 492 -0.80 25.16 -31.14
N TYR A 493 -1.42 24.66 -32.20
CA TYR A 493 -2.72 25.16 -32.69
C TYR A 493 -3.68 24.03 -33.05
N GLY A 494 -3.22 23.05 -33.85
CA GLY A 494 -4.08 22.07 -34.50
C GLY A 494 -4.98 21.28 -33.54
N ALA A 495 -4.46 20.84 -32.39
CA ALA A 495 -5.26 20.14 -31.39
C ALA A 495 -6.40 21.01 -30.83
N SER A 496 -6.13 22.29 -30.53
CA SER A 496 -7.12 23.22 -29.99
C SER A 496 -8.18 23.61 -31.03
N GLU A 497 -7.77 23.67 -32.30
CA GLU A 497 -8.64 23.85 -33.46
C GLU A 497 -9.43 22.59 -33.83
N ARG A 498 -9.22 21.48 -33.10
CA ARG A 498 -9.81 20.16 -33.37
C ARG A 498 -9.50 19.63 -34.76
N ARG A 499 -8.32 19.94 -35.28
CA ARG A 499 -7.79 19.32 -36.49
C ARG A 499 -7.36 17.90 -36.17
N ASP A 500 -7.60 16.98 -37.09
CA ASP A 500 -7.17 15.60 -36.95
C ASP A 500 -5.68 15.49 -37.30
N PRO A 501 -4.85 14.80 -36.51
CA PRO A 501 -3.42 14.62 -36.78
C PRO A 501 -3.15 13.55 -37.86
N SER A 502 -4.13 12.70 -38.14
CA SER A 502 -4.06 11.62 -39.13
C SER A 502 -5.48 11.20 -39.55
N LEU A 503 -5.57 10.31 -40.55
CA LEU A 503 -6.85 9.76 -41.01
C LEU A 503 -7.60 8.96 -39.93
N HIS A 504 -6.85 8.33 -39.02
CA HIS A 504 -7.38 7.38 -38.04
C HIS A 504 -7.50 7.94 -36.62
N PHE A 505 -7.20 9.23 -36.42
CA PHE A 505 -7.36 9.88 -35.13
C PHE A 505 -8.35 11.05 -35.22
N ASP A 506 -9.56 10.82 -34.71
CA ASP A 506 -10.57 11.87 -34.57
C ASP A 506 -10.32 12.66 -33.27
N THR A 507 -9.80 13.87 -33.43
CA THR A 507 -9.45 14.72 -32.29
C THR A 507 -10.69 15.15 -31.52
N ALA A 508 -11.77 15.50 -32.20
CA ALA A 508 -12.99 15.95 -31.54
C ALA A 508 -13.63 14.84 -30.69
N LYS A 509 -13.63 13.61 -31.21
CA LYS A 509 -14.10 12.42 -30.53
C LYS A 509 -13.18 12.01 -29.38
N TYR A 510 -11.86 12.08 -29.58
CA TYR A 510 -10.90 11.82 -28.50
C TYR A 510 -11.15 12.76 -27.32
N LEU A 511 -11.33 14.06 -27.58
CA LEU A 511 -11.67 15.07 -26.57
C LEU A 511 -13.07 14.90 -25.96
N GLN A 512 -13.97 14.18 -26.63
CA GLN A 512 -15.29 13.84 -26.08
C GLN A 512 -15.22 12.65 -25.13
N ILE A 513 -14.39 11.66 -25.44
CA ILE A 513 -14.15 10.47 -24.61
C ILE A 513 -13.27 10.83 -23.41
N HIS A 514 -12.21 11.60 -23.67
CA HIS A 514 -11.24 12.11 -22.70
C HIS A 514 -11.54 13.56 -22.38
N SER A 515 -12.62 13.76 -21.61
CA SER A 515 -13.07 15.08 -21.22
C SER A 515 -12.06 15.83 -20.36
N ASP A 516 -11.15 15.11 -19.68
CA ASP A 516 -9.96 15.62 -19.02
C ASP A 516 -9.01 16.34 -19.99
N VAL A 517 -8.73 15.74 -21.15
CA VAL A 517 -7.86 16.31 -22.18
C VAL A 517 -8.47 17.58 -22.76
N LYS A 518 -9.79 17.58 -22.95
CA LYS A 518 -10.55 18.77 -23.39
C LYS A 518 -10.52 19.90 -22.37
N LEU A 519 -10.53 19.56 -21.08
CA LEU A 519 -10.59 20.55 -20.00
C LEU A 519 -9.21 21.11 -19.68
N THR A 520 -8.16 20.28 -19.72
CA THR A 520 -6.75 20.70 -19.60
C THR A 520 -6.24 21.45 -20.82
N GLY A 521 -6.79 21.19 -21.99
CA GLY A 521 -6.22 21.65 -23.26
C GLY A 521 -4.96 20.88 -23.67
N MET A 522 -4.61 19.79 -22.97
CA MET A 522 -3.47 18.95 -23.31
C MET A 522 -3.59 18.44 -24.76
N ASN A 523 -2.46 18.34 -25.46
CA ASN A 523 -2.48 17.79 -26.82
C ASN A 523 -2.90 16.30 -26.75
N PRO A 524 -3.91 15.88 -27.52
CA PRO A 524 -4.52 14.55 -27.42
C PRO A 524 -3.56 13.43 -27.84
N VAL A 525 -2.64 13.68 -28.78
CA VAL A 525 -1.61 12.71 -29.16
C VAL A 525 -0.61 12.53 -28.04
N ILE A 526 -0.14 13.62 -27.43
CA ILE A 526 0.79 13.56 -26.28
C ILE A 526 0.14 12.82 -25.11
N HIS A 527 -1.14 13.10 -24.83
CA HIS A 527 -1.88 12.39 -23.79
C HIS A 527 -1.92 10.88 -24.06
N TYR A 528 -2.22 10.47 -25.30
CA TYR A 528 -2.22 9.04 -25.65
C TYR A 528 -0.84 8.40 -25.55
N GLU A 529 0.21 9.04 -26.09
CA GLU A 529 1.58 8.50 -26.06
C GLU A 529 2.09 8.30 -24.64
N LYS A 530 1.78 9.23 -23.74
CA LYS A 530 2.25 9.20 -22.36
C LYS A 530 1.43 8.27 -21.46
N TYR A 531 0.12 8.19 -21.66
CA TYR A 531 -0.79 7.51 -20.72
C TYR A 531 -1.59 6.36 -21.34
N GLY A 532 -1.92 6.42 -22.64
CA GLY A 532 -2.75 5.44 -23.34
C GLY A 532 -2.01 4.18 -23.83
N ARG A 533 -0.71 4.27 -24.13
CA ARG A 533 0.13 3.16 -24.67
C ARG A 533 0.14 1.88 -23.83
N ASN A 534 -0.08 1.98 -22.51
CA ASN A 534 -0.09 0.79 -21.64
C ASN A 534 -1.31 -0.11 -21.90
N ASN A 535 -2.46 0.47 -22.23
CA ASN A 535 -3.67 -0.30 -22.54
C ASN A 535 -3.49 -1.09 -23.84
N GLU A 536 -2.93 -0.45 -24.87
CA GLU A 536 -2.60 -1.08 -26.15
C GLU A 536 -1.72 -2.33 -25.97
N LYS A 537 -0.68 -2.26 -25.13
CA LYS A 537 0.21 -3.42 -24.84
C LYS A 537 -0.54 -4.60 -24.22
N VAL A 538 -1.49 -4.33 -23.32
CA VAL A 538 -2.32 -5.39 -22.72
C VAL A 538 -3.24 -6.01 -23.78
N ILE A 539 -3.87 -5.18 -24.61
CA ILE A 539 -4.75 -5.61 -25.69
C ILE A 539 -4.01 -6.51 -26.68
N ARG A 540 -2.83 -6.08 -27.16
CA ARG A 540 -2.03 -6.86 -28.13
C ARG A 540 -1.60 -8.23 -27.62
N ASN A 541 -1.38 -8.36 -26.31
CA ASN A 541 -0.97 -9.61 -25.70
C ASN A 541 -2.16 -10.50 -25.29
N SER A 542 -3.40 -10.02 -25.47
CA SER A 542 -4.60 -10.78 -25.16
C SER A 542 -4.91 -11.78 -26.28
N ASN A 543 -5.15 -13.04 -25.91
CA ASN A 543 -5.68 -14.05 -26.83
C ASN A 543 -7.14 -13.78 -27.25
N LEU A 544 -7.80 -12.79 -26.64
CA LEU A 544 -9.18 -12.40 -26.95
C LEU A 544 -9.24 -11.20 -27.90
N PHE A 545 -8.09 -10.61 -28.25
CA PHE A 545 -7.98 -9.60 -29.29
C PHE A 545 -7.49 -10.26 -30.58
N GLU A 546 -8.32 -10.26 -31.62
CA GLU A 546 -7.99 -10.86 -32.91
C GLU A 546 -7.89 -9.76 -33.99
N PRO A 547 -6.68 -9.29 -34.36
CA PRO A 547 -6.51 -8.16 -35.27
C PRO A 547 -7.20 -8.33 -36.62
N GLN A 548 -7.08 -9.51 -37.25
CA GLN A 548 -7.70 -9.78 -38.55
C GLN A 548 -9.22 -9.83 -38.45
N TRP A 549 -9.75 -10.47 -37.41
CA TRP A 549 -11.19 -10.51 -37.15
C TRP A 549 -11.73 -9.09 -36.93
N TYR A 550 -11.03 -8.28 -36.14
CA TYR A 550 -11.40 -6.91 -35.84
C TYR A 550 -11.50 -6.07 -37.13
N LEU A 551 -10.50 -6.13 -38.01
CA LEU A 551 -10.50 -5.41 -39.29
C LEU A 551 -11.58 -5.91 -40.25
N MET A 552 -11.88 -7.22 -40.25
CA MET A 552 -12.97 -7.78 -41.07
C MET A 552 -14.36 -7.31 -40.61
N ASN A 553 -14.56 -7.18 -39.29
CA ASN A 553 -15.85 -6.78 -38.70
C ASN A 553 -16.02 -5.26 -38.62
N TYR A 554 -14.92 -4.50 -38.71
CA TYR A 554 -14.91 -3.05 -38.67
C TYR A 554 -14.24 -2.46 -39.92
N PRO A 555 -14.93 -2.47 -41.08
CA PRO A 555 -14.35 -2.02 -42.34
C PRO A 555 -13.92 -0.55 -42.35
N ASP A 556 -14.52 0.29 -41.51
CA ASP A 556 -14.12 1.68 -41.32
C ASP A 556 -12.71 1.81 -40.72
N VAL A 557 -12.34 0.89 -39.81
CA VAL A 557 -10.98 0.82 -39.24
C VAL A 557 -9.99 0.26 -40.27
N ALA A 558 -10.40 -0.75 -41.04
CA ALA A 558 -9.57 -1.29 -42.12
C ALA A 558 -9.29 -0.27 -43.22
N GLN A 559 -10.28 0.55 -43.58
CA GLN A 559 -10.15 1.58 -44.61
C GLN A 559 -9.32 2.79 -44.14
N SER A 560 -9.33 3.11 -42.84
CA SER A 560 -8.52 4.20 -42.29
C SER A 560 -7.03 3.83 -42.19
N GLY A 561 -6.69 2.54 -42.25
CA GLY A 561 -5.32 2.05 -42.10
C GLY A 561 -4.81 2.07 -40.66
N ALA A 562 -5.70 2.31 -39.68
CA ALA A 562 -5.36 2.31 -38.27
C ALA A 562 -4.83 0.95 -37.82
N ASP A 563 -3.88 0.95 -36.88
CA ASP A 563 -3.57 -0.28 -36.16
C ASP A 563 -4.82 -0.70 -35.34
N PRO A 564 -5.27 -1.96 -35.44
CA PRO A 564 -6.52 -2.38 -34.81
C PRO A 564 -6.47 -2.37 -33.28
N ALA A 565 -5.32 -2.66 -32.66
CA ALA A 565 -5.18 -2.65 -31.20
C ALA A 565 -5.10 -1.21 -30.67
N GLU A 566 -4.40 -0.33 -31.38
CA GLU A 566 -4.36 1.11 -31.11
C GLU A 566 -5.78 1.71 -31.24
N HIS A 567 -6.49 1.41 -32.33
CA HIS A 567 -7.88 1.84 -32.51
C HIS A 567 -8.80 1.34 -31.39
N PHE A 568 -8.70 0.05 -31.03
CA PHE A 568 -9.53 -0.52 -29.97
C PHE A 568 -9.25 0.14 -28.61
N SER A 569 -7.98 0.44 -28.32
CA SER A 569 -7.54 1.12 -27.11
C SER A 569 -8.10 2.54 -27.02
N ILE A 570 -8.10 3.29 -28.13
CA ILE A 570 -8.49 4.71 -28.17
C ILE A 570 -10.01 4.86 -28.26
N PHE A 571 -10.63 4.18 -29.23
CA PHE A 571 -12.02 4.40 -29.60
C PHE A 571 -12.89 3.15 -29.40
N GLY A 572 -12.40 1.99 -29.84
CA GLY A 572 -13.22 0.78 -29.98
C GLY A 572 -13.90 0.33 -28.69
N SER A 573 -13.24 0.42 -27.54
CA SER A 573 -13.84 0.12 -26.24
C SER A 573 -15.04 1.03 -25.92
N SER A 574 -14.88 2.35 -26.08
CA SER A 574 -15.94 3.34 -25.81
C SER A 574 -17.15 3.19 -26.75
N GLU A 575 -16.88 2.75 -27.97
CA GLU A 575 -17.88 2.44 -29.00
C GLU A 575 -18.55 1.07 -28.81
N ARG A 576 -18.14 0.32 -27.78
CA ARG A 576 -18.59 -1.05 -27.51
C ARG A 576 -18.31 -2.03 -28.64
N ARG A 577 -17.24 -1.81 -29.40
CA ARG A 577 -16.74 -2.78 -30.39
C ARG A 577 -16.18 -4.00 -29.67
N ASN A 578 -16.27 -5.16 -30.31
CA ASN A 578 -15.75 -6.41 -29.78
C ASN A 578 -14.30 -6.59 -30.24
N PRO A 579 -13.36 -6.93 -29.35
CA PRO A 579 -11.95 -7.13 -29.69
C PRO A 579 -11.69 -8.42 -30.48
N GLY A 580 -12.61 -9.38 -30.42
CA GLY A 580 -12.53 -10.69 -31.07
C GLY A 580 -13.85 -11.45 -30.90
N PRO A 581 -13.99 -12.63 -31.51
CA PRO A 581 -15.20 -13.44 -31.45
C PRO A 581 -15.53 -13.94 -30.03
N ASP A 582 -14.53 -14.08 -29.17
CA ASP A 582 -14.68 -14.66 -27.82
C ASP A 582 -14.90 -13.63 -26.70
N PHE A 583 -15.08 -12.35 -27.04
CA PHE A 583 -15.32 -11.30 -26.04
C PHE A 583 -16.34 -10.26 -26.54
N ASP A 584 -17.55 -10.34 -26.00
CA ASP A 584 -18.59 -9.32 -26.17
C ASP A 584 -18.41 -8.18 -25.16
N THR A 585 -17.91 -7.05 -25.67
CA THR A 585 -17.65 -5.84 -24.89
C THR A 585 -18.90 -5.29 -24.22
N ALA A 586 -20.02 -5.24 -24.94
CA ALA A 586 -21.26 -4.68 -24.43
C ALA A 586 -21.83 -5.55 -23.31
N ARG A 587 -21.79 -6.88 -23.50
CA ARG A 587 -22.27 -7.86 -22.54
C ARG A 587 -21.37 -7.93 -21.31
N TYR A 588 -20.05 -7.83 -21.46
CA TYR A 588 -19.13 -7.74 -20.33
C TYR A 588 -19.46 -6.54 -19.44
N LEU A 589 -19.65 -5.35 -20.02
CA LEU A 589 -20.04 -4.15 -19.27
C LEU A 589 -21.44 -4.23 -18.65
N GLN A 590 -22.33 -5.04 -19.22
CA GLN A 590 -23.66 -5.30 -18.66
C GLN A 590 -23.60 -6.23 -17.44
N LEU A 591 -22.77 -7.29 -17.51
CA LEU A 591 -22.59 -8.26 -16.44
C LEU A 591 -21.74 -7.72 -15.28
N HIS A 592 -20.88 -6.73 -15.56
CA HIS A 592 -19.97 -6.11 -14.61
C HIS A 592 -20.20 -4.58 -14.51
N PRO A 593 -21.32 -4.14 -13.88
CA PRO A 593 -21.65 -2.72 -13.77
C PRO A 593 -20.61 -1.88 -13.02
N ASP A 594 -19.84 -2.49 -12.12
CA ASP A 594 -18.71 -1.86 -11.45
C ASP A 594 -17.63 -1.43 -12.45
N VAL A 595 -17.27 -2.30 -13.40
CA VAL A 595 -16.31 -1.95 -14.47
C VAL A 595 -16.89 -0.87 -15.37
N LYS A 596 -18.18 -0.96 -15.71
CA LYS A 596 -18.87 0.07 -16.51
C LYS A 596 -18.87 1.44 -15.83
N GLN A 597 -18.99 1.50 -14.50
CA GLN A 597 -18.95 2.76 -13.75
C GLN A 597 -17.55 3.37 -13.70
N THR A 598 -16.49 2.55 -13.73
CA THR A 598 -15.10 3.04 -13.77
C THR A 598 -14.68 3.61 -15.12
N GLY A 599 -15.38 3.27 -16.21
CA GLY A 599 -14.99 3.67 -17.58
C GLY A 599 -13.73 2.99 -18.11
N LEU A 600 -13.18 2.00 -17.38
CA LEU A 600 -12.00 1.24 -17.81
C LEU A 600 -12.27 0.47 -19.10
N ASN A 601 -11.21 0.28 -19.91
CA ASN A 601 -11.27 -0.61 -21.06
C ASN A 601 -11.59 -2.04 -20.57
N PRO A 602 -12.70 -2.65 -21.02
CA PRO A 602 -13.22 -3.88 -20.44
C PRO A 602 -12.32 -5.08 -20.71
N LEU A 603 -11.64 -5.13 -21.86
CA LEU A 603 -10.68 -6.18 -22.16
C LEU A 603 -9.43 -6.04 -21.29
N VAL A 604 -8.90 -4.82 -21.14
CA VAL A 604 -7.75 -4.54 -20.28
C VAL A 604 -8.07 -4.91 -18.84
N HIS A 605 -9.25 -4.50 -18.34
CA HIS A 605 -9.72 -4.91 -17.01
C HIS A 605 -9.80 -6.44 -16.89
N TYR A 606 -10.36 -7.12 -17.89
CA TYR A 606 -10.48 -8.57 -17.84
C TYR A 606 -9.11 -9.26 -17.78
N GLU A 607 -8.14 -8.85 -18.59
CA GLU A 607 -6.82 -9.48 -18.60
C GLU A 607 -6.00 -9.19 -17.33
N LEU A 608 -6.11 -7.98 -16.77
CA LEU A 608 -5.38 -7.61 -15.56
C LEU A 608 -6.03 -8.15 -14.27
N HIS A 609 -7.35 -8.25 -14.25
CA HIS A 609 -8.13 -8.54 -13.04
C HIS A 609 -9.22 -9.60 -13.26
N GLY A 610 -10.09 -9.39 -14.23
CA GLY A 610 -11.31 -10.18 -14.41
C GLY A 610 -11.08 -11.68 -14.61
N ARG A 611 -9.99 -12.09 -15.28
CA ARG A 611 -9.62 -13.50 -15.48
C ARG A 611 -9.28 -14.20 -14.16
N GLN A 612 -8.55 -13.52 -13.27
CA GLN A 612 -8.21 -14.05 -11.95
C GLN A 612 -9.40 -14.03 -10.99
N GLU A 613 -10.27 -13.02 -11.14
CA GLU A 613 -11.53 -12.89 -10.39
C GLU A 613 -12.61 -13.89 -10.82
N GLY A 614 -12.37 -14.67 -11.88
CA GLY A 614 -13.34 -15.63 -12.42
C GLY A 614 -14.54 -14.96 -13.08
N ARG A 615 -14.40 -13.71 -13.54
CA ARG A 615 -15.48 -12.98 -14.21
C ARG A 615 -15.87 -13.68 -15.51
N SER A 616 -17.17 -13.89 -15.69
CA SER A 616 -17.68 -14.49 -16.90
C SER A 616 -17.55 -13.54 -18.09
N ILE A 617 -17.08 -14.08 -19.21
CA ILE A 617 -17.09 -13.46 -20.54
C ILE A 617 -18.10 -14.20 -21.42
N ALA A 618 -18.51 -13.57 -22.52
CA ALA A 618 -19.40 -14.17 -23.50
C ALA A 618 -18.78 -14.01 -24.89
N ALA A 619 -18.92 -15.03 -25.73
CA ALA A 619 -18.63 -14.92 -27.14
C ALA A 619 -19.68 -14.03 -27.82
N VAL A 620 -19.28 -13.39 -28.91
CA VAL A 620 -20.17 -12.60 -29.77
C VAL A 620 -21.19 -13.55 -30.40
N ALA A 621 -22.48 -13.20 -30.32
CA ALA A 621 -23.53 -14.00 -30.92
C ALA A 621 -23.31 -14.13 -32.43
N SER A 622 -23.40 -15.35 -32.97
CA SER A 622 -23.46 -15.59 -34.41
C SER A 622 -24.89 -15.29 -34.85
N ASP A 623 -25.08 -14.29 -35.71
CA ASP A 623 -26.35 -14.07 -36.42
C ASP A 623 -26.58 -15.12 -37.51
#